data_AF-A0A7C6HGF0-F1
#
_entry.id   AF-A0A7C6HGF0-F1
#
_cell.length_a   1.000
_cell.length_b   1.000
_cell.length_c   1.000
_cell.angle_alpha   90.00
_cell.angle_beta   90.00
_cell.angle_gamma   90.00
#
_symmetry.space_group_name_H-M   'P 1'
#
loop_
_entity.id
_entity.type
_entity.pdbx_description
1 polymer ?
#
loop_
_entity_poly.entity_id
_entity_poly.type
_entity_poly.pdbx_seq_one_letter_code
_entity_poly.pdbx_strand_id
1 'polypeptide(L)'
;MIEYIVNTPKGSKIYKSDEIIESSNRNLFHIQLLCKKFLFTYEGYIEAVKQTIQLKYQIPIVLSNQLVLFPIKRIRDFDNIWINDYAIYDVINFDSGLKIIFKSKRILSINFTYKKYLNTKIKIEKIKKHIIKTLSCHFL
;
A
#
# COMPACT_ATOMS: atom_id res chain seq x y z
N MET A 1 -9.54 9.94 -4.35
CA MET A 1 -8.36 9.04 -4.38
C MET A 1 -8.37 8.18 -3.11
N ILE A 2 -7.94 6.91 -3.16
CA ILE A 2 -7.82 6.07 -1.94
C ILE A 2 -6.63 6.57 -1.11
N GLU A 3 -6.83 6.74 0.19
CA GLU A 3 -5.81 7.15 1.14
C GLU A 3 -5.30 5.95 1.93
N TYR A 4 -6.20 5.19 2.54
CA TYR A 4 -5.87 3.96 3.24
C TYR A 4 -7.10 3.07 3.44
N ILE A 5 -6.86 1.80 3.78
CA ILE A 5 -7.87 0.78 4.01
C ILE A 5 -7.58 0.07 5.33
N VAL A 6 -8.59 -0.04 6.20
CA VAL A 6 -8.50 -0.71 7.50
C VAL A 6 -9.57 -1.78 7.65
N ASN A 7 -9.33 -2.81 8.44
CA ASN A 7 -10.40 -3.69 8.89
C ASN A 7 -11.21 -3.03 10.03
N THR A 8 -12.47 -3.44 10.12
CA THR A 8 -13.36 -3.17 11.25
C THR A 8 -13.95 -4.49 11.73
N PRO A 9 -14.59 -4.56 12.91
CA PRO A 9 -15.26 -5.79 13.33
C PRO A 9 -16.27 -6.33 12.30
N LYS A 10 -16.98 -5.43 11.60
CA LYS A 10 -18.02 -5.76 10.60
C LYS A 10 -17.49 -5.97 9.17
N GLY A 11 -16.20 -5.78 8.93
CA GLY A 11 -15.60 -5.88 7.59
C GLY A 11 -14.39 -4.98 7.43
N SER A 12 -14.52 -3.92 6.63
CA SER A 12 -13.47 -2.91 6.40
C SER A 12 -14.04 -1.53 6.09
N LYS A 13 -13.16 -0.51 6.21
CA LYS A 13 -13.42 0.86 5.74
C LYS A 13 -12.34 1.27 4.75
N ILE A 14 -12.77 1.85 3.63
CA ILE A 14 -11.92 2.42 2.60
C ILE A 14 -12.02 3.94 2.75
N TYR A 15 -10.94 4.56 3.21
CA TYR A 15 -10.85 6.00 3.33
C TYR A 15 -10.38 6.57 2.00
N LYS A 16 -11.25 7.36 1.37
CA LYS A 16 -10.89 8.21 0.23
C LYS A 16 -10.77 9.66 0.70
N SER A 17 -10.23 10.49 -0.17
CA SER A 17 -10.03 11.91 0.10
C SER A 17 -11.31 12.68 0.40
N ASP A 18 -12.43 12.26 -0.19
CA ASP A 18 -13.73 12.92 -0.19
C ASP A 18 -14.81 12.13 0.57
N GLU A 19 -14.66 10.82 0.68
CA GLU A 19 -15.66 9.94 1.29
C GLU A 19 -15.01 8.78 2.08
N ILE A 20 -15.84 8.10 2.88
CA ILE A 20 -15.48 6.85 3.55
C ILE A 20 -16.49 5.80 3.12
N ILE A 21 -16.00 4.69 2.56
CA ILE A 21 -16.85 3.57 2.14
C ILE A 21 -16.73 2.44 3.15
N GLU A 22 -17.86 1.96 3.65
CA GLU A 22 -17.94 0.75 4.46
C GLU A 22 -18.17 -0.48 3.58
N SER A 23 -17.60 -1.61 3.98
CA SER A 23 -17.72 -2.88 3.27
C SER A 23 -17.76 -4.03 4.27
N SER A 24 -18.59 -5.04 3.99
CA SER A 24 -18.62 -6.29 4.75
C SER A 24 -17.37 -7.16 4.52
N ASN A 25 -16.61 -6.90 3.45
CA ASN A 25 -15.39 -7.62 3.13
C ASN A 25 -14.18 -7.10 3.92
N ARG A 26 -13.18 -7.96 4.10
CA ARG A 26 -11.89 -7.59 4.71
C ARG A 26 -11.03 -6.74 3.77
N ASN A 27 -10.08 -5.99 4.32
CA ASN A 27 -9.19 -5.12 3.53
C ASN A 27 -8.45 -5.86 2.41
N LEU A 28 -7.99 -7.10 2.63
CA LEU A 28 -7.29 -7.91 1.63
C LEU A 28 -8.14 -8.20 0.40
N PHE A 29 -9.46 -8.40 0.58
CA PHE A 29 -10.37 -8.58 -0.55
C PHE A 29 -10.34 -7.36 -1.49
N HIS A 30 -10.33 -6.15 -0.93
CA HIS A 30 -10.24 -4.92 -1.72
C HIS A 30 -8.89 -4.79 -2.42
N ILE A 31 -7.80 -5.21 -1.79
CA ILE A 31 -6.48 -5.25 -2.41
C ILE A 31 -6.46 -6.23 -3.60
N GLN A 32 -6.98 -7.44 -3.42
CA GLN A 32 -7.09 -8.44 -4.49
C GLN A 32 -7.98 -7.94 -5.64
N LEU A 33 -9.10 -7.29 -5.33
CA LEU A 33 -9.98 -6.69 -6.32
C LEU A 33 -9.27 -5.58 -7.10
N LEU A 34 -8.49 -4.74 -6.42
CA LEU A 34 -7.67 -3.72 -7.08
C LEU A 34 -6.65 -4.36 -8.03
N CYS A 35 -5.90 -5.37 -7.60
CA CYS A 35 -4.97 -6.09 -8.50
C CYS A 35 -5.69 -6.64 -9.74
N LYS A 36 -6.87 -7.27 -9.56
CA LYS A 36 -7.66 -7.80 -10.69
C LYS A 36 -8.07 -6.72 -11.70
N LYS A 37 -8.34 -5.49 -11.25
CA LYS A 37 -8.62 -4.35 -12.16
C LYS A 37 -7.42 -3.96 -13.02
N PHE A 38 -6.21 -4.30 -12.59
CA PHE A 38 -4.96 -4.14 -13.37
C PHE A 38 -4.55 -5.44 -14.09
N LEU A 39 -5.48 -6.39 -14.25
CA LEU A 39 -5.30 -7.64 -15.01
C LEU A 39 -4.28 -8.63 -14.41
N PHE A 40 -4.07 -8.60 -13.09
CA PHE A 40 -3.27 -9.61 -12.40
C PHE A 40 -3.83 -9.98 -11.01
N THR A 41 -3.31 -11.05 -10.42
CA THR A 41 -3.67 -11.47 -9.06
C THR A 41 -2.70 -10.90 -8.03
N TYR A 42 -3.17 -10.71 -6.81
CA TYR A 42 -2.30 -10.31 -5.70
C TYR A 42 -1.20 -11.35 -5.47
N GLU A 43 -1.56 -12.64 -5.49
CA GLU A 43 -0.66 -13.76 -5.25
C GLU A 43 0.44 -13.82 -6.32
N GLY A 44 0.07 -13.71 -7.60
CA GLY A 44 1.00 -13.70 -8.72
C GLY A 44 1.95 -12.49 -8.69
N TYR A 45 1.43 -11.31 -8.34
CA TYR A 45 2.27 -10.12 -8.15
C TYR A 45 3.31 -10.33 -7.04
N ILE A 46 2.88 -10.87 -5.88
CA ILE A 46 3.75 -11.12 -4.74
C ILE A 46 4.82 -12.16 -5.08
N GLU A 47 4.45 -13.23 -5.79
CA GLU A 47 5.37 -14.26 -6.25
C GLU A 47 6.41 -13.69 -7.22
N ALA A 48 5.98 -12.94 -8.24
CA ALA A 48 6.86 -12.32 -9.22
C ALA A 48 7.87 -11.38 -8.53
N VAL A 49 7.43 -10.53 -7.59
CA VAL A 49 8.32 -9.63 -6.84
C VAL A 49 9.33 -10.40 -6.00
N LYS A 50 8.93 -11.51 -5.38
CA LYS A 50 9.86 -12.37 -4.61
C LYS A 50 10.94 -12.99 -5.48
N GLN A 51 10.57 -13.47 -6.68
CA GLN A 51 11.50 -14.15 -7.57
C GLN A 51 12.44 -13.17 -8.29
N THR A 52 11.92 -12.02 -8.72
CA THR A 52 12.68 -11.07 -9.58
C THR A 52 13.41 -9.99 -8.79
N ILE A 53 12.84 -9.48 -7.70
CA ILE A 53 13.38 -8.36 -6.90
C ILE A 53 13.90 -8.85 -5.53
N GLN A 54 13.66 -10.12 -5.19
CA GLN A 54 14.15 -10.77 -3.96
C GLN A 54 13.63 -10.12 -2.67
N LEU A 55 12.47 -9.47 -2.72
CA LEU A 55 11.78 -8.94 -1.52
C LEU A 55 10.94 -10.05 -0.88
N LYS A 56 11.10 -10.28 0.42
CA LYS A 56 10.45 -11.41 1.11
C LYS A 56 9.15 -11.05 1.85
N TYR A 57 9.12 -9.89 2.51
CA TYR A 57 8.06 -9.54 3.48
C TYR A 57 7.50 -8.15 3.25
N GLN A 58 6.21 -7.98 3.58
CA GLN A 58 5.48 -6.69 3.52
C GLN A 58 5.76 -5.99 2.19
N ILE A 59 5.45 -6.69 1.11
CA ILE A 59 5.74 -6.24 -0.25
C ILE A 59 4.66 -5.20 -0.62
N PRO A 60 5.07 -3.96 -0.97
CA PRO A 60 4.17 -2.95 -1.52
C PRO A 60 3.64 -3.37 -2.90
N ILE A 61 2.44 -2.93 -3.22
CA ILE A 61 1.80 -3.14 -4.52
C ILE A 61 1.83 -1.83 -5.29
N VAL A 62 2.55 -1.83 -6.40
CA VAL A 62 2.63 -0.69 -7.32
C VAL A 62 1.68 -0.98 -8.49
N LEU A 63 0.51 -0.36 -8.48
CA LEU A 63 -0.52 -0.56 -9.51
C LEU A 63 -0.43 0.49 -10.61
N SER A 64 -0.16 1.75 -10.24
CA SER A 64 -0.01 2.86 -11.17
C SER A 64 0.78 4.01 -10.54
N ASN A 65 0.98 5.09 -11.31
CA ASN A 65 1.59 6.34 -10.83
C ASN A 65 0.71 7.11 -9.82
N GLN A 66 -0.47 6.60 -9.47
CA GLN A 66 -1.38 7.21 -8.49
C GLN A 66 -1.82 6.23 -7.40
N LEU A 67 -1.45 4.95 -7.51
CA LEU A 67 -1.90 3.90 -6.61
C LEU A 67 -0.75 2.97 -6.25
N VAL A 68 -0.15 3.22 -5.09
CA VAL A 68 0.91 2.39 -4.50
C VAL A 68 0.50 2.08 -3.08
N LEU A 69 0.11 0.84 -2.83
CA LEU A 69 -0.41 0.41 -1.54
C LEU A 69 0.65 -0.38 -0.79
N PHE A 70 0.94 0.01 0.45
CA PHE A 70 1.83 -0.78 1.32
C PHE A 70 1.15 -1.15 2.64
N PRO A 71 1.40 -2.37 3.15
CA PRO A 71 0.90 -2.79 4.46
C PRO A 71 1.84 -2.31 5.57
N ILE A 72 1.29 -1.93 6.72
CA ILE A 72 2.10 -1.56 7.91
C ILE A 72 2.41 -2.76 8.82
N LYS A 73 1.67 -3.86 8.68
CA LYS A 73 1.80 -5.10 9.45
C LYS A 73 1.79 -6.31 8.52
N ARG A 74 1.76 -7.54 9.06
CA ARG A 74 1.59 -8.72 8.20
C ARG A 74 0.18 -8.64 7.61
N ILE A 75 0.03 -9.10 6.37
CA ILE A 75 -1.25 -9.01 5.64
C ILE A 75 -2.40 -9.70 6.38
N ARG A 76 -2.09 -10.74 7.17
CA ARG A 76 -3.05 -11.52 7.96
C ARG A 76 -3.41 -10.86 9.30
N ASP A 77 -2.64 -9.86 9.75
CA ASP A 77 -2.91 -9.20 11.02
C ASP A 77 -4.19 -8.36 10.88
N PHE A 78 -5.13 -8.51 11.82
CA PHE A 78 -6.44 -7.85 11.73
C PHE A 78 -6.30 -6.32 11.66
N ASP A 79 -5.41 -5.76 12.47
CA ASP A 79 -5.13 -4.33 12.56
C ASP A 79 -4.11 -3.84 11.51
N ASN A 80 -3.83 -4.65 10.49
CA ASN A 80 -3.08 -4.20 9.34
C ASN A 80 -3.83 -3.10 8.58
N ILE A 81 -3.11 -2.06 8.22
CA ILE A 81 -3.58 -0.93 7.42
C ILE A 81 -2.81 -0.95 6.10
N TRP A 82 -3.55 -0.82 5.00
CA TRP A 82 -2.96 -0.56 3.68
C TRP A 82 -3.00 0.92 3.40
N ILE A 83 -1.85 1.53 3.12
CA ILE A 83 -1.73 2.97 2.92
C ILE A 83 -1.31 3.24 1.48
N ASN A 84 -1.97 4.20 0.83
CA ASN A 84 -1.57 4.68 -0.49
C ASN A 84 -0.45 5.72 -0.37
N ASP A 85 0.76 5.34 -0.77
CA ASP A 85 1.95 6.20 -0.74
C ASP A 85 1.76 7.51 -1.51
N TYR A 86 1.02 7.48 -2.64
CA TYR A 86 0.75 8.67 -3.44
C TYR A 86 -0.27 9.63 -2.82
N ALA A 87 -1.03 9.18 -1.82
CA ALA A 87 -2.00 10.02 -1.11
C ALA A 87 -1.38 10.79 0.05
N ILE A 88 -0.16 10.41 0.48
CA ILE A 88 0.55 11.05 1.57
C ILE A 88 1.01 12.45 1.13
N TYR A 89 0.76 13.43 2.00
CA TYR A 89 1.32 14.77 1.91
C TYR A 89 2.60 14.87 2.76
N ASP A 90 2.52 14.44 4.01
CA ASP A 90 3.67 14.49 4.94
C ASP A 90 3.62 13.35 5.97
N VAL A 91 4.77 13.03 6.56
CA VAL A 91 4.93 12.01 7.61
C VAL A 91 5.75 12.58 8.76
N ILE A 92 5.09 12.76 9.90
CA ILE A 92 5.70 13.31 11.11
C ILE A 92 5.97 12.17 12.10
N ASN A 93 7.20 12.09 12.61
CA ASN A 93 7.55 11.18 13.69
C ASN A 93 7.13 11.76 15.04
N PHE A 94 6.61 10.93 15.93
CA PHE A 94 6.26 11.30 17.30
C PHE A 94 6.49 10.11 18.24
N ASP A 95 6.39 10.33 19.56
CA ASP A 95 6.90 9.40 20.57
C ASP A 95 6.41 7.95 20.45
N SER A 96 5.18 7.72 19.96
CA SER A 96 4.59 6.39 19.83
C SER A 96 4.38 5.90 18.38
N GLY A 97 4.90 6.61 17.37
CA GLY A 97 4.84 6.15 15.98
C GLY A 97 4.88 7.27 14.94
N LEU A 98 4.07 7.15 13.88
CA LEU A 98 4.01 8.10 12.78
C LEU A 98 2.62 8.70 12.62
N LYS A 99 2.57 10.02 12.42
CA LYS A 99 1.40 10.74 11.93
C LYS A 99 1.55 10.90 10.43
N ILE A 100 0.67 10.26 9.68
CA ILE A 100 0.58 10.40 8.24
C ILE A 100 -0.47 11.45 7.94
N ILE A 101 -0.05 12.53 7.30
CA ILE A 101 -0.92 13.59 6.82
C ILE A 101 -1.19 13.30 5.35
N PHE A 102 -2.45 13.11 4.99
CA PHE A 102 -2.87 12.92 3.61
C PHE A 102 -3.11 14.25 2.91
N LYS A 103 -3.12 14.24 1.57
CA LYS A 103 -3.43 15.42 0.75
C LYS A 103 -4.83 16.00 1.00
N SER A 104 -5.77 15.19 1.50
CA SER A 104 -7.09 15.68 1.97
C SER A 104 -7.05 16.43 3.31
N LYS A 105 -5.86 16.55 3.93
CA LYS A 105 -5.63 17.02 5.31
C LYS A 105 -6.08 16.03 6.40
N ARG A 106 -6.59 14.85 6.03
CA ARG A 106 -6.85 13.77 6.99
C ARG A 106 -5.53 13.33 7.65
N ILE A 107 -5.57 13.03 8.94
CA ILE A 107 -4.42 12.56 9.71
C ILE A 107 -4.68 11.14 10.20
N LEU A 108 -3.73 10.24 9.98
CA LEU A 108 -3.74 8.87 10.51
C LEU A 108 -2.52 8.67 11.41
N SER A 109 -2.77 8.35 12.68
CA SER A 109 -1.72 7.98 13.63
C SER A 109 -1.54 6.47 13.64
N ILE A 110 -0.31 5.99 13.43
CA ILE A 110 0.01 4.56 13.39
C ILE A 110 1.21 4.22 14.28
N ASN A 111 1.15 3.06 14.94
CA ASN A 111 2.32 2.46 15.58
C ASN A 111 3.19 1.77 14.50
N PHE A 112 3.96 2.59 13.82
CA PHE A 112 4.91 2.20 12.79
C PHE A 112 6.14 3.08 12.97
N THR A 113 7.36 2.54 12.86
CA THR A 113 8.56 3.36 13.08
C THR A 113 8.98 4.07 11.80
N TYR A 114 9.59 5.25 11.92
CA TYR A 114 10.11 5.98 10.76
C TYR A 114 11.09 5.12 9.93
N LYS A 115 11.95 4.32 10.60
CA LYS A 115 12.83 3.35 9.92
C LYS A 115 12.07 2.34 9.06
N LYS A 116 10.94 1.79 9.54
CA LYS A 116 10.11 0.87 8.76
C LYS A 116 9.48 1.58 7.56
N TYR A 117 9.04 2.83 7.73
CA TYR A 117 8.54 3.67 6.65
C TYR A 117 9.58 3.91 5.55
N LEU A 118 10.81 4.32 5.91
CA LEU A 118 11.90 4.48 4.94
C LEU A 118 12.21 3.18 4.20
N ASN A 119 12.26 2.05 4.91
CA ASN A 119 12.44 0.74 4.28
C ASN A 119 11.32 0.41 3.28
N THR A 120 10.07 0.78 3.58
CA THR A 120 8.95 0.64 2.65
C THR A 120 9.15 1.51 1.41
N LYS A 121 9.59 2.78 1.56
CA LYS A 121 9.90 3.65 0.41
C LYS A 121 10.98 3.05 -0.48
N ILE A 122 12.05 2.50 0.10
CA ILE A 122 13.10 1.80 -0.67
C ILE A 122 12.53 0.61 -1.46
N LYS A 123 11.62 -0.18 -0.87
CA LYS A 123 10.97 -1.31 -1.57
C LYS A 123 10.10 -0.81 -2.74
N ILE A 124 9.31 0.24 -2.52
CA ILE A 124 8.48 0.87 -3.56
C ILE A 124 9.35 1.28 -4.75
N GLU A 125 10.44 2.00 -4.50
CA GLU A 125 11.33 2.48 -5.57
C GLU A 125 12.04 1.34 -6.30
N LYS A 126 12.43 0.25 -5.60
CA LYS A 126 12.97 -0.95 -6.26
C LYS A 126 11.96 -1.57 -7.23
N ILE A 127 10.70 -1.67 -6.82
CA ILE A 127 9.63 -2.21 -7.66
C ILE A 127 9.36 -1.30 -8.86
N LYS A 128 9.21 0.02 -8.64
CA LYS A 128 9.00 0.99 -9.72
C LYS A 128 10.12 0.94 -10.75
N LYS A 129 11.39 0.93 -10.29
CA LYS A 129 12.56 0.83 -11.19
C LYS A 129 12.52 -0.43 -12.04
N HIS A 130 12.13 -1.56 -11.46
CA HIS A 130 11.98 -2.81 -12.20
C HIS A 130 10.89 -2.70 -13.27
N ILE A 131 9.70 -2.19 -12.91
CA ILE A 131 8.59 -2.00 -13.85
C ILE A 131 8.99 -1.07 -15.01
N ILE A 132 9.62 0.07 -14.72
CA ILE A 132 10.06 1.04 -15.74
C ILE A 132 11.09 0.41 -16.68
N LYS A 133 12.10 -0.29 -16.12
CA LYS A 133 13.13 -0.96 -16.92
C LYS A 133 12.50 -1.96 -17.90
N THR A 134 11.57 -2.78 -17.42
CA THR A 134 10.87 -3.75 -18.25
C THR A 134 10.06 -3.07 -19.36
N LEU A 135 9.34 -1.98 -19.05
CA LEU A 135 8.59 -1.23 -20.05
C LEU A 135 9.52 -0.59 -21.11
N SER A 136 10.67 -0.05 -20.71
CA SER A 136 11.65 0.50 -21.65
C SER A 136 12.32 -0.55 -22.53
N CYS A 137 12.41 -1.80 -22.07
CA CYS A 137 12.99 -2.90 -22.85
C CYS A 137 12.05 -3.46 -23.93
N HIS A 138 10.74 -3.17 -23.90
CA HIS A 138 9.77 -3.63 -24.90
C HIS A 138 9.59 -2.66 -26.08
N PHE A 139 10.39 -1.59 -26.14
CA PHE A 139 10.48 -0.66 -27.28
C PHE A 139 11.72 -0.90 -28.15
N LEU A 140 12.33 -2.08 -28.04
CA LEU A 140 13.38 -2.61 -28.92
C LEU A 140 12.88 -3.91 -29.55
#